data_AF-A0A7H0GFT1-F1
#
_entry.id   AF-A0A7H0GFT1-F1
#
_cell.length_a   1.000
_cell.length_b   1.000
_cell.length_c   1.000
_cell.angle_alpha   90.00
_cell.angle_beta   90.00
_cell.angle_gamma   90.00
#
_symmetry.space_group_name_H-M   'P 1'
#
loop_
_entity.id
_entity.type
_entity.pdbx_description
1 polymer ?
#
loop_
_entity_poly.entity_id
_entity_poly.type
_entity_poly.pdbx_seq_one_letter_code
_entity_poly.pdbx_strand_id
1 'polypeptide(L)'
;MTLSVLAILLVVAAPSFASLWRVNRATAAVKRFSLDLEYARSEARRRGSAVSLCASEGTACQGSGGADWAKGWIVFADDDADGSVDGGEAILRVQPALTGGDTFQAGDGRSSLTMGRTGLASNLSASVTFTLHTSPIDANATRCALINRAGRETVLKAGATGCA
;
A
#
# COMPACT_ATOMS: atom_id res chain seq x y z
N MET A 1 27.15 -8.25 -39.89
CA MET A 1 27.28 -6.95 -39.19
C MET A 1 25.99 -6.47 -38.53
N THR A 2 24.82 -7.06 -38.82
CA THR A 2 23.55 -6.68 -38.17
C THR A 2 23.39 -7.27 -36.76
N LEU A 3 23.91 -8.48 -36.53
CA LEU A 3 23.86 -9.16 -35.22
C LEU A 3 24.65 -8.42 -34.13
N SER A 4 25.78 -7.80 -34.47
CA SER A 4 26.60 -7.05 -33.51
C SER A 4 25.92 -5.76 -33.05
N VAL A 5 25.28 -5.03 -33.97
CA VAL A 5 24.53 -3.81 -33.63
C VAL A 5 23.30 -4.15 -32.78
N LEU A 6 22.59 -5.23 -33.12
CA LEU A 6 21.46 -5.71 -32.31
C LEU A 6 21.88 -6.09 -30.89
N ALA A 7 23.01 -6.79 -30.74
CA ALA A 7 23.54 -7.16 -29.43
C ALA A 7 23.89 -5.93 -28.57
N ILE A 8 24.53 -4.92 -29.16
CA ILE A 8 24.87 -3.67 -28.46
C ILE A 8 23.60 -2.92 -28.00
N LEU A 9 22.59 -2.86 -28.86
CA LEU A 9 21.31 -2.21 -28.53
C LEU A 9 20.58 -2.92 -27.38
N LEU A 10 20.59 -4.26 -27.36
CA LEU A 10 19.96 -5.03 -26.29
C LEU A 10 20.66 -4.82 -24.93
N VAL A 11 21.99 -4.68 -24.90
CA VAL A 11 22.75 -4.44 -23.66
C VAL A 11 22.39 -3.10 -23.03
N VAL A 12 22.12 -2.06 -23.82
CA VAL A 12 21.72 -0.74 -23.31
C VAL A 12 20.23 -0.69 -22.98
N ALA A 13 19.39 -1.34 -23.77
CA ALA A 13 17.93 -1.32 -23.58
C ALA A 13 17.46 -2.16 -22.39
N ALA A 14 18.07 -3.32 -22.15
CA ALA A 14 17.67 -4.25 -21.07
C ALA A 14 17.63 -3.62 -19.66
N PRO A 15 18.67 -2.90 -19.16
CA PRO A 15 18.62 -2.31 -17.83
C PRO A 15 17.55 -1.21 -17.72
N SER A 16 17.31 -0.45 -18.79
CA SER A 16 16.26 0.57 -18.82
C SER A 16 14.86 -0.06 -18.70
N PHE A 17 14.63 -1.20 -19.37
CA PHE A 17 13.37 -1.93 -19.29
C PHE A 17 13.12 -2.49 -17.88
N ALA A 18 14.16 -3.03 -17.22
CA ALA A 18 14.05 -3.54 -15.85
C ALA A 18 13.69 -2.43 -14.85
N SER A 19 14.24 -1.22 -14.99
CA SER A 19 13.87 -0.07 -14.14
C SER A 19 12.43 0.38 -14.41
N LEU A 20 12.02 0.50 -15.68
CA LEU A 20 10.64 0.84 -16.04
C LEU A 20 9.64 -0.18 -15.50
N TRP A 21 9.97 -1.47 -15.56
CA TRP A 21 9.15 -2.53 -14.98
C TRP A 21 8.96 -2.37 -13.47
N ARG A 22 10.06 -2.12 -12.73
CA ARG A 22 10.01 -1.85 -11.27
C ARG A 22 9.15 -0.63 -10.94
N VAL A 23 9.32 0.45 -11.68
CA VAL A 23 8.51 1.67 -11.55
C VAL A 23 7.02 1.39 -11.73
N ASN A 24 6.66 0.65 -12.77
CA ASN A 24 5.27 0.30 -13.06
C ASN A 24 4.68 -0.59 -11.96
N ARG A 25 5.43 -1.60 -11.50
CA ARG A 25 5.03 -2.48 -10.41
C ARG A 25 4.78 -1.72 -9.10
N ALA A 26 5.74 -0.92 -8.65
CA ALA A 26 5.63 -0.10 -7.44
C ALA A 26 4.46 0.88 -7.51
N THR A 27 4.29 1.54 -8.67
CA THR A 27 3.18 2.46 -8.89
C THR A 27 1.82 1.74 -8.87
N ALA A 28 1.73 0.54 -9.45
CA ALA A 28 0.51 -0.26 -9.41
C ALA A 28 0.17 -0.73 -7.99
N ALA A 29 1.17 -1.14 -7.20
CA ALA A 29 1.00 -1.55 -5.82
C ALA A 29 0.42 -0.42 -4.95
N VAL A 30 1.05 0.76 -4.97
CA VAL A 30 0.54 1.92 -4.20
C VAL A 30 -0.83 2.33 -4.67
N LYS A 31 -1.11 2.35 -5.99
CA LYS A 31 -2.46 2.67 -6.50
C LYS A 31 -3.53 1.68 -6.03
N ARG A 32 -3.21 0.39 -5.93
CA ARG A 32 -4.16 -0.62 -5.40
C ARG A 32 -4.50 -0.32 -3.95
N PHE A 33 -3.48 -0.05 -3.14
CA PHE A 33 -3.65 0.40 -1.77
C PHE A 33 -4.53 1.66 -1.71
N SER A 34 -4.29 2.63 -2.60
CA SER A 34 -5.11 3.84 -2.69
C SER A 34 -6.58 3.59 -2.97
N LEU A 35 -6.84 2.69 -3.93
CA LEU A 35 -8.21 2.33 -4.32
C LEU A 35 -8.94 1.58 -3.21
N ASP A 36 -8.23 0.76 -2.44
CA ASP A 36 -8.80 0.06 -1.30
C ASP A 36 -9.06 1.01 -0.12
N LEU A 37 -8.22 2.01 0.05
CA LEU A 37 -8.43 3.07 1.05
C LEU A 37 -9.70 3.88 0.76
N GLU A 38 -9.85 4.35 -0.48
CA GLU A 38 -11.05 5.07 -0.91
C GLU A 38 -12.29 4.16 -0.89
N TYR A 39 -12.13 2.88 -1.21
CA TYR A 39 -13.19 1.89 -1.06
C TYR A 39 -13.63 1.77 0.40
N ALA A 40 -12.70 1.54 1.34
CA ALA A 40 -13.00 1.44 2.76
C ALA A 40 -13.69 2.71 3.27
N ARG A 41 -13.19 3.88 2.85
CA ARG A 41 -13.79 5.17 3.18
C ARG A 41 -15.23 5.31 2.67
N SER A 42 -15.49 4.87 1.44
CA SER A 42 -16.82 4.90 0.84
C SER A 42 -17.78 3.91 1.52
N GLU A 43 -17.27 2.74 1.88
CA GLU A 43 -18.03 1.67 2.48
C GLU A 43 -18.36 1.98 3.95
N ALA A 44 -17.44 2.61 4.69
CA ALA A 44 -17.71 3.11 6.05
C ALA A 44 -18.86 4.12 6.06
N ARG A 45 -18.89 5.03 5.08
CA ARG A 45 -20.03 5.96 4.92
C ARG A 45 -21.33 5.25 4.53
N ARG A 46 -21.24 4.25 3.66
CA ARG A 46 -22.40 3.50 3.17
C ARG A 46 -23.03 2.63 4.26
N ARG A 47 -22.21 1.99 5.09
CA ARG A 47 -22.65 1.13 6.21
C ARG A 47 -23.05 1.93 7.43
N GLY A 48 -22.45 3.11 7.61
CA GLY A 48 -22.60 3.88 8.85
C GLY A 48 -21.79 3.30 10.03
N SER A 49 -20.97 2.26 9.80
CA SER A 49 -20.00 1.70 10.74
C SER A 49 -18.57 1.87 10.23
N ALA A 50 -17.57 1.54 11.05
CA ALA A 50 -16.18 1.67 10.64
C ALA A 50 -15.78 0.53 9.69
N VAL A 51 -14.79 0.81 8.85
CA VAL A 51 -14.20 -0.17 7.93
C VAL A 51 -12.70 0.00 8.02
N SER A 52 -12.00 -1.09 8.29
CA SER A 52 -10.56 -1.09 8.50
C SER A 52 -9.82 -1.77 7.36
N LEU A 53 -8.61 -1.28 7.14
CA LEU A 53 -7.58 -1.99 6.40
C LEU A 53 -6.56 -2.48 7.41
N CYS A 54 -6.06 -3.71 7.24
CA CYS A 54 -4.90 -4.16 8.00
C CYS A 54 -3.95 -4.98 7.14
N ALA A 55 -2.66 -4.89 7.44
CA ALA A 55 -1.66 -5.80 6.89
C ALA A 55 -2.00 -7.22 7.31
N SER A 56 -1.90 -8.17 6.38
CA SER A 56 -2.39 -9.52 6.60
C SER A 56 -1.62 -10.54 5.79
N GLU A 57 -1.46 -11.74 6.36
CA GLU A 57 -1.04 -12.93 5.63
C GLU A 57 -2.26 -13.87 5.52
N GLY A 58 -3.15 -13.58 4.58
CA GLY A 58 -4.43 -14.30 4.42
C GLY A 58 -5.62 -13.48 4.90
N THR A 59 -6.33 -13.97 5.91
CA THR A 59 -7.60 -13.39 6.39
C THR A 59 -7.53 -12.81 7.80
N ALA A 60 -6.35 -12.77 8.40
CA ALA A 60 -6.14 -12.23 9.74
C ALA A 60 -5.15 -11.05 9.69
N CYS A 61 -5.43 -10.03 10.49
CA CYS A 61 -4.52 -8.91 10.66
C CYS A 61 -3.22 -9.35 11.34
N GLN A 62 -2.10 -8.79 10.90
CA GLN A 62 -0.83 -8.90 11.61
C GLN A 62 -0.86 -8.10 12.91
N GLY A 63 -0.15 -8.58 13.93
CA GLY A 63 0.01 -7.85 15.19
C GLY A 63 0.75 -6.52 15.03
N SER A 64 0.58 -5.63 16.00
CA SER A 64 1.29 -4.34 16.03
C SER A 64 2.79 -4.52 16.23
N GLY A 65 3.62 -3.77 15.51
CA GLY A 65 5.08 -3.74 15.71
C GLY A 65 5.90 -4.24 14.51
N GLY A 66 5.73 -3.62 13.34
CA GLY A 66 6.49 -3.98 12.12
C GLY A 66 5.68 -4.82 11.15
N ALA A 67 4.38 -4.53 11.05
CA ALA A 67 3.52 -5.12 10.04
C ALA A 67 4.04 -4.81 8.64
N ASP A 68 4.14 -5.86 7.83
CA ASP A 68 4.66 -5.78 6.46
C ASP A 68 3.49 -5.83 5.50
N TRP A 69 3.06 -4.64 5.08
CA TRP A 69 1.97 -4.48 4.12
C TRP A 69 2.36 -5.02 2.73
N ALA A 70 3.65 -5.34 2.48
CA ALA A 70 4.04 -6.02 1.26
C ALA A 70 3.56 -7.47 1.22
N LYS A 71 3.26 -8.09 2.36
CA LYS A 71 2.73 -9.46 2.39
C LYS A 71 1.24 -9.53 2.02
N GLY A 72 0.60 -8.38 1.89
CA GLY A 72 -0.80 -8.24 1.58
C GLY A 72 -1.55 -7.48 2.67
N TRP A 73 -2.79 -7.15 2.36
CA TRP A 73 -3.70 -6.51 3.31
C TRP A 73 -5.12 -6.92 2.99
N ILE A 74 -5.98 -6.79 3.97
CA ILE A 74 -7.42 -6.99 3.84
C ILE A 74 -8.17 -5.70 4.14
N VAL A 75 -9.37 -5.59 3.59
CA VAL A 75 -10.38 -4.59 3.95
C VAL A 75 -11.54 -5.34 4.58
N PHE A 76 -11.98 -4.94 5.76
CA PHE A 76 -13.06 -5.62 6.48
C PHE A 76 -13.97 -4.60 7.18
N ALA A 77 -15.22 -5.00 7.41
CA ALA A 77 -16.13 -4.23 8.25
C ALA A 77 -15.66 -4.35 9.69
N ASP A 78 -15.40 -3.21 10.32
CA ASP A 78 -14.81 -3.10 11.67
C ASP A 78 -15.83 -2.35 12.53
N ASP A 79 -16.78 -3.09 13.09
CA ASP A 79 -17.97 -2.48 13.70
C ASP A 79 -17.66 -1.85 15.06
N ASP A 80 -16.61 -2.31 15.76
CA ASP A 80 -16.13 -1.78 17.03
C ASP A 80 -14.94 -0.80 16.90
N ALA A 81 -14.38 -0.68 15.70
CA ALA A 81 -13.28 0.21 15.33
C ALA A 81 -11.95 -0.12 16.03
N ASP A 82 -11.70 -1.39 16.35
CA ASP A 82 -10.48 -1.84 17.04
C ASP A 82 -9.30 -2.13 16.09
N GLY A 83 -9.56 -2.24 14.78
CA GLY A 83 -8.56 -2.50 13.75
C GLY A 83 -8.08 -3.95 13.66
N SER A 84 -8.84 -4.90 14.21
CA SER A 84 -8.64 -6.35 14.18
C SER A 84 -9.86 -7.02 13.52
N VAL A 85 -9.69 -8.20 12.93
CA VAL A 85 -10.84 -8.95 12.39
C VAL A 85 -11.45 -9.80 13.49
N ASP A 86 -12.69 -9.48 13.84
CA ASP A 86 -13.45 -10.18 14.88
C ASP A 86 -14.50 -11.17 14.35
N GLY A 87 -15.01 -11.98 15.27
CA GLY A 87 -16.05 -12.96 14.97
C GLY A 87 -17.35 -12.31 14.53
N GLY A 88 -17.73 -12.48 13.27
CA GLY A 88 -18.94 -11.89 12.68
C GLY A 88 -18.65 -10.73 11.73
N GLU A 89 -17.41 -10.26 11.68
CA GLU A 89 -16.99 -9.22 10.78
C GLU A 89 -16.74 -9.75 9.36
N ALA A 90 -17.24 -9.01 8.38
CA ALA A 90 -17.14 -9.41 6.99
C ALA A 90 -15.85 -8.88 6.36
N ILE A 91 -15.02 -9.79 5.85
CA ILE A 91 -13.91 -9.44 4.97
C ILE A 91 -14.48 -9.03 3.61
N LEU A 92 -14.22 -7.79 3.22
CA LEU A 92 -14.76 -7.15 2.03
C LEU A 92 -13.82 -7.28 0.84
N ARG A 93 -12.51 -7.20 1.08
CA ARG A 93 -11.46 -7.37 0.06
C ARG A 93 -10.24 -8.04 0.67
N VAL A 94 -9.57 -8.81 -0.17
CA VAL A 94 -8.27 -9.43 0.13
C VAL A 94 -7.30 -9.06 -0.98
N GLN A 95 -6.18 -8.43 -0.62
CA GLN A 95 -5.09 -8.18 -1.54
C GLN A 95 -3.94 -9.15 -1.29
N PRO A 96 -3.41 -9.77 -2.37
CA PRO A 96 -2.27 -10.67 -2.24
C PRO A 96 -0.98 -9.89 -1.93
N ALA A 97 0.04 -10.65 -1.54
CA ALA A 97 1.40 -10.12 -1.41
C ALA A 97 1.87 -9.40 -2.69
N LEU A 98 2.65 -8.34 -2.48
CA LEU A 98 3.39 -7.67 -3.54
C LEU A 98 4.42 -8.61 -4.13
N THR A 99 4.66 -8.50 -5.43
CA THR A 99 5.57 -9.38 -6.15
C THR A 99 6.97 -8.77 -6.24
N GLY A 100 7.98 -9.64 -6.33
CA GLY A 100 9.36 -9.22 -6.58
C GLY A 100 10.13 -8.72 -5.36
N GLY A 101 9.71 -9.12 -4.14
CA GLY A 101 10.44 -8.86 -2.90
C GLY A 101 10.41 -7.41 -2.44
N ASP A 102 9.44 -6.64 -2.93
CA ASP A 102 9.24 -5.25 -2.52
C ASP A 102 8.84 -5.17 -1.05
N THR A 103 9.20 -4.07 -0.39
CA THR A 103 8.75 -3.78 0.98
C THR A 103 7.68 -2.69 0.92
N PHE A 104 6.73 -2.73 1.83
CA PHE A 104 5.71 -1.71 1.96
C PHE A 104 5.36 -1.55 3.43
N GLN A 105 5.70 -0.39 4.00
CA GLN A 105 5.70 -0.19 5.44
C GLN A 105 5.07 1.15 5.80
N ALA A 106 4.29 1.17 6.88
CA ALA A 106 3.83 2.40 7.50
C ALA A 106 4.96 3.01 8.33
N GLY A 107 5.21 4.32 8.18
CA GLY A 107 6.30 5.01 8.86
C GLY A 107 6.20 5.03 10.39
N ASP A 108 5.02 4.76 10.96
CA ASP A 108 4.79 4.62 12.39
C ASP A 108 4.60 3.16 12.84
N GLY A 109 4.81 2.19 11.94
CA GLY A 109 4.79 0.76 12.26
C GLY A 109 3.40 0.16 12.50
N ARG A 110 2.31 0.89 12.20
CA ARG A 110 0.95 0.40 12.41
C ARG A 110 0.61 -0.80 11.51
N SER A 111 -0.22 -1.68 12.05
CA SER A 111 -0.77 -2.83 11.31
C SER A 111 -2.15 -2.56 10.73
N SER A 112 -2.86 -1.52 11.16
CA SER A 112 -4.23 -1.21 10.71
C SER A 112 -4.47 0.27 10.47
N LEU A 113 -5.48 0.57 9.65
CA LEU A 113 -5.96 1.90 9.31
C LEU A 113 -7.48 1.88 9.22
N THR A 114 -8.14 2.59 10.14
CA THR A 114 -9.59 2.53 10.33
C THR A 114 -10.26 3.76 9.77
N MET A 115 -11.24 3.57 8.89
CA MET A 115 -12.13 4.61 8.38
C MET A 115 -13.42 4.61 9.16
N GLY A 116 -13.70 5.69 9.89
CA GLY A 116 -14.97 5.86 10.60
C GLY A 116 -16.13 6.18 9.65
N ARG A 117 -17.35 6.14 10.18
CA ARG A 117 -18.60 6.44 9.44
C ARG A 117 -18.66 7.79 8.73
N THR A 118 -17.87 8.77 9.16
CA THR A 118 -17.74 10.09 8.52
C THR A 118 -16.72 10.10 7.38
N GLY A 119 -16.05 8.98 7.14
CA GLY A 119 -14.93 8.84 6.21
C GLY A 119 -13.64 9.52 6.69
N LEU A 120 -13.51 9.74 8.01
CA LEU A 120 -12.27 10.18 8.64
C LEU A 120 -11.48 8.96 9.10
N ALA A 121 -10.15 9.05 9.07
CA ALA A 121 -9.30 8.00 9.58
C ALA A 121 -9.23 8.10 11.12
N SER A 122 -9.98 7.24 11.82
CA SER A 122 -10.28 7.36 13.25
C SER A 122 -9.11 6.99 14.14
N ASN A 123 -8.29 6.03 13.72
CA ASN A 123 -7.10 5.58 14.45
C ASN A 123 -5.82 6.39 14.15
N LEU A 124 -5.97 7.59 13.55
CA LEU A 124 -4.85 8.48 13.24
C LEU A 124 -4.78 9.68 14.19
N SER A 125 -3.61 9.84 14.83
CA SER A 125 -3.25 11.04 15.60
C SER A 125 -2.59 12.12 14.72
N ALA A 126 -1.87 11.71 13.67
CA ALA A 126 -1.22 12.56 12.68
C ALA A 126 -1.24 11.91 11.28
N SER A 127 -0.78 12.64 10.27
CA SER A 127 -0.56 12.05 8.95
C SER A 127 0.50 10.96 9.02
N VAL A 128 0.32 9.90 8.22
CA VAL A 128 1.31 8.84 8.05
C VAL A 128 1.81 8.84 6.63
N THR A 129 3.03 8.35 6.44
CA THR A 129 3.51 7.95 5.13
C THR A 129 3.71 6.44 5.11
N PHE A 130 3.11 5.78 4.13
CA PHE A 130 3.49 4.44 3.75
C PHE A 130 4.54 4.52 2.66
N THR A 131 5.64 3.79 2.81
CA THR A 131 6.75 3.80 1.86
C THR A 131 6.92 2.43 1.23
N LEU A 132 7.01 2.40 -0.10
CA LEU A 132 7.29 1.21 -0.89
C LEU A 132 8.69 1.30 -1.50
N HIS A 133 9.54 0.33 -1.18
CA HIS A 133 10.82 0.13 -1.85
C HIS A 133 10.81 -1.14 -2.70
N THR A 134 11.46 -1.07 -3.86
CA THR A 134 11.61 -2.26 -4.70
C THR A 134 12.77 -3.13 -4.24
N SER A 135 12.76 -4.42 -4.60
CA SER A 135 13.97 -5.27 -4.52
C SER A 135 14.52 -5.60 -5.93
N PRO A 136 15.80 -5.29 -6.22
CA PRO A 136 16.68 -4.41 -5.45
C PRO A 136 16.18 -2.95 -5.46
N ILE A 137 16.64 -2.16 -4.49
CA ILE A 137 16.21 -0.76 -4.30
C ILE A 137 16.50 0.05 -5.58
N ASP A 138 15.46 0.68 -6.11
CA ASP A 138 15.52 1.64 -7.21
C ASP A 138 14.85 2.93 -6.73
N ALA A 139 15.66 3.97 -6.51
CA ALA A 139 15.15 5.25 -6.05
C ALA A 139 14.09 5.84 -6.99
N ASN A 140 14.16 5.57 -8.30
CA ASN A 140 13.14 6.06 -9.24
C ASN A 140 11.81 5.28 -9.12
N ALA A 141 11.86 4.06 -8.60
CA ALA A 141 10.70 3.21 -8.36
C ALA A 141 10.09 3.40 -6.96
N THR A 142 10.79 4.02 -6.00
CA THR A 142 10.24 4.31 -4.67
C THR A 142 8.94 5.14 -4.79
N ARG A 143 7.90 4.69 -4.10
CA ARG A 143 6.59 5.35 -4.05
C ARG A 143 6.15 5.44 -2.61
N CYS A 144 5.47 6.53 -2.28
CA CYS A 144 4.89 6.68 -0.95
C CYS A 144 3.42 7.08 -1.02
N ALA A 145 2.63 6.66 -0.06
CA ALA A 145 1.26 7.09 0.15
C ALA A 145 1.17 7.86 1.46
N LEU A 146 0.98 9.17 1.37
CA LEU A 146 0.75 10.00 2.54
C LEU A 146 -0.75 10.06 2.82
N ILE A 147 -1.16 9.66 4.02
CA ILE A 147 -2.56 9.64 4.43
C ILE A 147 -2.73 10.56 5.63
N ASN A 148 -3.69 11.48 5.55
CA ASN A 148 -4.02 12.36 6.66
C ASN A 148 -5.24 11.87 7.46
N ARG A 149 -5.52 12.52 8.59
CA ARG A 149 -6.68 12.23 9.45
C ARG A 149 -8.03 12.40 8.73
N ALA A 150 -8.07 13.20 7.68
CA ALA A 150 -9.27 13.37 6.85
C ALA A 150 -9.53 12.19 5.91
N GLY A 151 -8.72 11.12 5.98
CA GLY A 151 -8.80 9.97 5.09
C GLY A 151 -8.42 10.29 3.65
N ARG A 152 -7.75 11.44 3.41
CA ARG A 152 -7.23 11.80 2.09
C ARG A 152 -5.84 11.22 1.94
N GLU A 153 -5.64 10.51 0.85
CA GLU A 153 -4.33 10.04 0.43
C GLU A 153 -3.71 10.97 -0.62
N THR A 154 -2.38 11.01 -0.65
CA THR A 154 -1.59 11.59 -1.71
C THR A 154 -0.41 10.68 -2.04
N VAL A 155 -0.34 10.23 -3.29
CA VAL A 155 0.77 9.42 -3.78
C VAL A 155 1.95 10.32 -4.14
N LEU A 156 3.11 10.04 -3.56
CA LEU A 156 4.36 10.75 -3.74
C LEU A 156 5.39 9.89 -4.48
N LYS A 157 6.27 10.55 -5.22
CA LYS A 157 7.48 9.94 -5.80
C LYS A 157 8.66 10.18 -4.87
N ALA A 158 9.71 9.39 -5.05
CA ALA A 158 10.97 9.56 -4.33
C ALA A 158 11.49 11.01 -4.40
N GLY A 159 12.05 11.49 -3.29
CA GLY A 159 12.60 12.84 -3.18
C GLY A 159 11.57 13.94 -2.91
N ALA A 160 10.27 13.62 -2.90
CA ALA A 160 9.26 14.51 -2.32
C ALA A 160 9.41 14.54 -0.79
N THR A 161 9.09 15.67 -0.16
CA THR A 161 9.13 15.81 1.30
C THR A 161 8.28 14.73 1.97
N GLY A 162 8.89 13.91 2.82
CA GLY A 162 8.23 12.79 3.49
C GLY A 162 8.20 11.47 2.70
N CYS A 163 8.86 11.39 1.55
CA CYS A 163 9.04 10.16 0.77
C CYS A 163 10.52 9.88 0.49
N ALA A 164 11.14 9.09 1.36
CA ALA A 164 12.54 8.68 1.31
C ALA A 164 12.64 7.17 1.17
#